data_AF-A0A1F9NVU8-F1
#
_entry.id   AF-A0A1F9NVU8-F1
#
_cell.length_a   1.000
_cell.length_b   1.000
_cell.length_c   1.000
_cell.angle_alpha   90.00
_cell.angle_beta   90.00
_cell.angle_gamma   90.00
#
_symmetry.space_group_name_H-M   'P 1'
#
loop_
_entity.id
_entity.type
_entity.pdbx_description
1 polymer ?
#
loop_
_entity_poly.entity_id
_entity_poly.type
_entity_poly.pdbx_seq_one_letter_code
_entity_poly.pdbx_strand_id
1 'polypeptide(L)'
;MGVEIFVHGAMCYSYSGKCFFSSYLGGKSANRGVCVQPCRRLYGHGEADPEAIFSTRDLSLLPHLPELVPLGIAALKIEGRMRGAEYVAGVVSAYRAALDGIRAGNPAEGVAEGTRILSQVIGRETTPGMPGGARPDEVATGGESGNIGDRIGAVTRVEDGWAFVPGAAGISPGDRLRAQFREDGAGRGFSAVDLRSEGGGIRVKVPFPVSPGDLLFRVGGGGRAEITRRARKEMEATPPDGARFLVAVSPGTVTVKASYGNEEKVFVYRISGPPGGPAGTVPPDGERQLAEAYRGDLPLAGVRVEIRGGPGAWGDVRTLFLQAARQFDREFYLAGKRLRVEILPTLRVPGSRPEEGPGTVIFAGCRPEQLPHLPKTPEVVPVVEFTRSLARDPSPAARYARSGGFLRLPPPMLESDAAFLRRTVTDAIRKGFTRWIVSDAGHFRLFAPAPLRRQVTLISDHYMYAFNMGAIAALSRMGATRMILPVEATVPALRDVGKFLYGLGIAFAYGPVPLMISRLLPASGVRGGEVESPRAERFRVTADEHGSVVLPSEPFSASGSLHVLREAGIRDFFADLRGLGPAEITEVLSA
;
A
#
# COMPACT_ATOMS: atom_id res chain seq x y z
N MET A 1 -18.61 13.91 -1.95
CA MET A 1 -17.56 12.86 -2.02
C MET A 1 -18.20 11.56 -1.61
N GLY A 2 -17.97 10.47 -2.35
CA GLY A 2 -18.37 9.13 -1.93
C GLY A 2 -17.32 8.52 -1.00
N VAL A 3 -17.73 7.91 0.10
CA VAL A 3 -16.84 7.16 1.01
C VAL A 3 -16.81 5.70 0.58
N GLU A 4 -15.64 5.08 0.62
CA GLU A 4 -15.46 3.65 0.36
C GLU A 4 -15.03 2.93 1.64
N ILE A 5 -15.48 1.69 1.84
CA ILE A 5 -15.10 0.86 2.99
C ILE A 5 -14.62 -0.52 2.55
N PHE A 6 -13.59 -1.07 3.18
CA PHE A 6 -13.29 -2.49 3.02
C PHE A 6 -14.34 -3.32 3.75
N VAL A 7 -14.90 -4.31 3.07
CA VAL A 7 -15.88 -5.24 3.65
C VAL A 7 -15.37 -6.67 3.72
N HIS A 8 -14.38 -7.05 2.91
CA HIS A 8 -13.86 -8.41 2.91
C HIS A 8 -12.38 -8.51 2.58
N GLY A 9 -11.71 -9.52 3.13
CA GLY A 9 -10.37 -9.96 2.76
C GLY A 9 -9.29 -9.60 3.77
N ALA A 10 -8.03 -9.73 3.37
CA ALA A 10 -6.89 -9.67 4.30
C ALA A 10 -6.75 -8.33 5.02
N MET A 11 -6.85 -8.35 6.35
CA MET A 11 -6.59 -7.15 7.15
C MET A 11 -5.11 -6.90 7.34
N CYS A 12 -4.71 -5.62 7.29
CA CYS A 12 -3.37 -5.22 7.69
C CYS A 12 -3.26 -5.22 9.21
N TYR A 13 -2.11 -5.62 9.74
CA TYR A 13 -1.83 -5.47 11.17
C TYR A 13 -1.65 -4.01 11.54
N SER A 14 -1.09 -3.18 10.66
CA SER A 14 -0.68 -1.81 10.97
C SER A 14 -1.60 -0.78 10.32
N TYR A 15 -1.63 0.44 10.86
CA TYR A 15 -2.25 1.59 10.22
C TYR A 15 -1.66 1.82 8.81
N SER A 16 -2.51 2.27 7.88
CA SER A 16 -2.09 2.58 6.52
C SER A 16 -0.94 3.60 6.52
N GLY A 17 0.14 3.30 5.79
CA GLY A 17 1.33 4.15 5.73
C GLY A 17 2.28 4.00 6.94
N LYS A 18 2.01 3.13 7.91
CA LYS A 18 2.80 3.02 9.16
C LYS A 18 3.48 1.66 9.34
N CYS A 19 3.72 0.93 8.24
CA CYS A 19 4.32 -0.41 8.26
C CYS A 19 5.64 -0.46 7.47
N PHE A 20 6.77 -0.31 8.15
CA PHE A 20 8.10 -0.53 7.56
C PHE A 20 8.59 -1.97 7.67
N PHE A 21 7.84 -2.84 8.36
CA PHE A 21 8.30 -4.20 8.68
C PHE A 21 8.65 -5.04 7.45
N SER A 22 7.87 -4.89 6.37
CA SER A 22 8.13 -5.60 5.11
C SER A 22 9.39 -5.08 4.40
N SER A 23 9.70 -3.79 4.54
CA SER A 23 10.94 -3.23 4.00
C SER A 23 12.13 -3.76 4.79
N TYR A 24 12.02 -3.80 6.12
CA TYR A 24 13.05 -4.28 7.03
C TYR A 24 13.38 -5.77 6.79
N LEU A 25 12.37 -6.65 6.85
CA LEU A 25 12.58 -8.11 6.74
C LEU A 25 12.65 -8.65 5.31
N GLY A 26 12.20 -7.87 4.33
CA GLY A 26 11.96 -8.37 2.97
C GLY A 26 12.43 -7.47 1.84
N GLY A 27 13.00 -6.30 2.15
CA GLY A 27 13.46 -5.33 1.14
C GLY A 27 12.34 -4.76 0.25
N LYS A 28 11.07 -5.00 0.59
CA LYS A 28 9.91 -4.55 -0.19
C LYS A 28 8.95 -3.76 0.68
N SER A 29 8.62 -2.54 0.25
CA SER A 29 7.73 -1.65 0.98
C SER A 29 6.28 -2.14 0.99
N ALA A 30 5.72 -2.30 2.19
CA ALA A 30 4.28 -2.56 2.34
C ALA A 30 3.45 -1.35 1.92
N ASN A 31 3.97 -0.13 2.13
CA ASN A 31 3.28 1.14 1.85
C ASN A 31 3.29 1.48 0.34
N ARG A 32 4.09 0.77 -0.45
CA ARG A 32 4.12 0.84 -1.92
C ARG A 32 3.43 -0.36 -2.59
N GLY A 33 2.67 -1.14 -1.83
CA GLY A 33 1.85 -2.22 -2.37
C GLY A 33 2.60 -3.51 -2.73
N VAL A 34 3.88 -3.65 -2.34
CA VAL A 34 4.73 -4.82 -2.64
C VAL A 34 5.06 -5.64 -1.38
N CYS A 35 4.19 -5.60 -0.37
CA CYS A 35 4.35 -6.25 0.92
C CYS A 35 4.66 -7.76 0.79
N VAL A 36 5.67 -8.24 1.54
CA VAL A 36 6.01 -9.68 1.65
C VAL A 36 5.36 -10.37 2.85
N GLN A 37 4.44 -9.69 3.52
CA GLN A 37 3.62 -10.21 4.62
C GLN A 37 4.43 -10.73 5.83
N PRO A 38 5.43 -9.99 6.35
CA PRO A 38 6.22 -10.45 7.51
C PRO A 38 5.36 -10.68 8.76
N CYS A 39 4.30 -9.89 8.97
CA CYS A 39 3.37 -10.09 10.09
C CYS A 39 2.65 -11.46 10.09
N ARG A 40 2.74 -12.23 9.00
CA ARG A 40 2.17 -13.59 8.88
C ARG A 40 3.17 -14.69 9.27
N ARG A 41 4.42 -14.34 9.57
CA ARG A 41 5.46 -15.30 9.98
C ARG A 41 5.24 -15.75 11.41
N LEU A 42 5.89 -16.86 11.78
CA LEU A 42 5.99 -17.31 13.15
C LEU A 42 7.15 -16.57 13.83
N TYR A 43 6.91 -16.12 15.05
CA TYR A 43 7.85 -15.39 15.87
C TYR A 43 7.99 -16.09 17.22
N GLY A 44 9.22 -16.26 17.69
CA GLY A 44 9.51 -16.75 19.03
C GLY A 44 9.30 -15.66 20.08
N HIS A 45 8.89 -16.06 21.29
CA HIS A 45 8.77 -15.17 22.43
C HIS A 45 9.06 -15.93 23.74
N GLY A 46 10.19 -15.66 24.37
CA GLY A 46 10.65 -16.41 25.53
C GLY A 46 10.96 -17.88 25.18
N GLU A 47 10.59 -18.81 26.05
CA GLU A 47 10.75 -20.26 25.84
C GLU A 47 9.55 -20.91 25.11
N ALA A 48 8.54 -20.11 24.71
CA ALA A 48 7.37 -20.62 24.01
C ALA A 48 7.68 -20.97 22.54
N ASP A 49 6.94 -21.94 22.01
CA ASP A 49 7.04 -22.30 20.59
C ASP A 49 6.69 -21.10 19.68
N PRO A 50 7.41 -20.91 18.55
CA PRO A 50 7.13 -19.80 17.63
C PRO A 50 5.69 -19.81 17.10
N GLU A 51 5.05 -18.65 17.13
CA GLU A 51 3.66 -18.51 16.73
C GLU A 51 3.40 -17.25 15.89
N ALA A 52 2.22 -17.18 15.27
CA ALA A 52 1.85 -16.06 14.41
C ALA A 52 1.35 -14.84 15.19
N ILE A 53 2.23 -14.23 15.99
CA ILE A 53 1.95 -13.13 16.92
C ILE A 53 1.21 -11.96 16.26
N PHE A 54 1.56 -11.60 15.02
CA PHE A 54 1.03 -10.43 14.32
C PHE A 54 0.01 -10.78 13.21
N SER A 55 -0.43 -12.04 13.11
CA SER A 55 -1.27 -12.47 12.00
C SER A 55 -2.75 -12.19 12.27
N THR A 56 -3.38 -11.44 11.37
CA THR A 56 -4.79 -11.04 11.46
C THR A 56 -5.74 -12.03 10.79
N ARG A 57 -6.96 -12.17 11.30
CA ARG A 57 -8.08 -12.80 10.56
C ARG A 57 -8.41 -11.99 9.28
N ASP A 58 -9.08 -12.61 8.31
CA ASP A 58 -9.63 -11.86 7.18
C ASP A 58 -10.90 -11.10 7.63
N LEU A 59 -11.13 -9.89 7.14
CA LEU A 59 -12.35 -9.14 7.38
C LEU A 59 -13.52 -9.84 6.68
N SER A 60 -14.68 -9.89 7.31
CA SER A 60 -15.95 -10.14 6.63
C SER A 60 -17.09 -9.37 7.28
N LEU A 61 -17.62 -8.39 6.55
CA LEU A 61 -18.78 -7.60 6.94
C LEU A 61 -20.08 -8.05 6.23
N LEU A 62 -20.07 -9.22 5.59
CA LEU A 62 -21.24 -9.76 4.89
C LEU A 62 -22.49 -9.82 5.78
N PRO A 63 -22.41 -10.29 7.05
CA PRO A 63 -23.56 -10.27 7.95
C PRO A 63 -24.03 -8.87 8.33
N HIS A 64 -23.15 -7.87 8.26
CA HIS A 64 -23.42 -6.48 8.64
C HIS A 64 -23.91 -5.61 7.47
N LEU A 65 -24.00 -6.15 6.25
CA LEU A 65 -24.49 -5.39 5.10
C LEU A 65 -25.87 -4.74 5.30
N PRO A 66 -26.85 -5.37 5.98
CA PRO A 66 -28.13 -4.72 6.26
C PRO A 66 -28.01 -3.43 7.09
N GLU A 67 -26.99 -3.32 7.94
CA GLU A 67 -26.70 -2.13 8.74
C GLU A 67 -25.82 -1.12 7.97
N LEU A 68 -24.91 -1.61 7.12
CA LEU A 68 -23.96 -0.78 6.39
C LEU A 68 -24.56 -0.08 5.17
N VAL A 69 -25.44 -0.75 4.42
CA VAL A 69 -26.05 -0.20 3.19
C VAL A 69 -26.85 1.09 3.47
N PRO A 70 -27.69 1.18 4.52
CA PRO A 70 -28.41 2.41 4.85
C PRO A 70 -27.53 3.61 5.19
N LEU A 71 -26.24 3.41 5.53
CA LEU A 71 -25.32 4.51 5.86
C LEU A 71 -24.91 5.35 4.65
N GLY A 72 -25.28 4.96 3.43
CA GLY A 72 -24.97 5.71 2.21
C GLY A 72 -23.50 5.63 1.78
N ILE A 73 -22.81 4.52 2.12
CA ILE A 73 -21.45 4.24 1.68
C ILE A 73 -21.44 4.06 0.15
N ALA A 74 -20.56 4.77 -0.56
CA ALA A 74 -20.59 4.83 -2.01
C ALA A 74 -20.01 3.57 -2.67
N ALA A 75 -19.05 2.89 -2.04
CA ALA A 75 -18.48 1.65 -2.54
C ALA A 75 -18.04 0.69 -1.44
N LEU A 76 -18.25 -0.60 -1.68
CA LEU A 76 -17.75 -1.69 -0.84
C LEU A 76 -16.52 -2.29 -1.50
N LYS A 77 -15.39 -2.31 -0.80
CA LYS A 77 -14.10 -2.78 -1.30
C LYS A 77 -13.82 -4.19 -0.80
N ILE A 78 -13.34 -5.04 -1.69
CA ILE A 78 -12.88 -6.39 -1.40
C ILE A 78 -11.36 -6.43 -1.65
N GLU A 79 -10.58 -6.93 -0.68
CA GLU A 79 -9.14 -7.12 -0.82
C GLU A 79 -8.86 -8.41 -1.60
N GLY A 80 -8.62 -8.25 -2.91
CA GLY A 80 -8.30 -9.33 -3.84
C GLY A 80 -6.83 -9.38 -4.28
N ARG A 81 -5.94 -8.52 -3.76
CA ARG A 81 -4.53 -8.53 -4.18
C ARG A 81 -3.89 -9.88 -3.86
N MET A 82 -3.17 -10.41 -4.84
CA MET A 82 -2.51 -11.72 -4.75
C MET A 82 -3.49 -12.90 -4.55
N ARG A 83 -4.78 -12.72 -4.84
CA ARG A 83 -5.79 -13.79 -4.84
C ARG A 83 -6.08 -14.23 -6.27
N GLY A 84 -6.45 -15.51 -6.44
CA GLY A 84 -6.89 -16.05 -7.71
C GLY A 84 -8.25 -15.48 -8.13
N ALA A 85 -8.57 -15.59 -9.42
CA ALA A 85 -9.86 -15.14 -9.95
C ALA A 85 -11.04 -15.85 -9.27
N GLU A 86 -10.83 -17.09 -8.81
CA GLU A 86 -11.80 -17.92 -8.11
C GLU A 86 -12.25 -17.28 -6.79
N TYR A 87 -11.28 -16.80 -6.02
CA TYR A 87 -11.54 -16.11 -4.76
C TYR A 87 -12.34 -14.84 -5.02
N VAL A 88 -11.89 -14.02 -5.98
CA VAL A 88 -12.55 -12.75 -6.30
C VAL A 88 -13.98 -12.99 -6.74
N ALA A 89 -14.21 -13.92 -7.67
CA ALA A 89 -15.54 -14.27 -8.16
C ALA A 89 -16.45 -14.78 -7.05
N GLY A 90 -15.97 -15.68 -6.20
CA GLY A 90 -16.75 -16.24 -5.10
C GLY A 90 -17.14 -15.19 -4.06
N VAL A 91 -16.20 -14.34 -3.63
CA VAL A 91 -16.49 -13.26 -2.68
C VAL A 91 -17.45 -12.25 -3.29
N VAL A 92 -17.22 -11.81 -4.54
CA VAL A 92 -18.13 -10.86 -5.21
C VAL A 92 -19.53 -11.45 -5.34
N SER A 93 -19.66 -12.72 -5.71
CA SER A 93 -20.96 -13.41 -5.81
C SER A 93 -21.67 -13.47 -4.46
N ALA A 94 -20.95 -13.80 -3.38
CA ALA A 94 -21.49 -13.83 -2.02
C ALA A 94 -22.03 -12.46 -1.57
N TYR A 95 -21.22 -11.41 -1.75
CA TYR A 95 -21.65 -10.04 -1.43
C TYR A 95 -22.78 -9.58 -2.35
N ARG A 96 -22.79 -10.03 -3.61
CA ARG A 96 -23.85 -9.66 -4.54
C ARG A 96 -25.20 -10.24 -4.12
N ALA A 97 -25.25 -11.52 -3.78
CA ALA A 97 -26.45 -12.18 -3.27
C ALA A 97 -27.02 -11.46 -2.04
N ALA A 98 -26.16 -11.07 -1.09
CA ALA A 98 -26.58 -10.32 0.09
C ALA A 98 -27.18 -8.95 -0.26
N LEU A 99 -26.52 -8.21 -1.15
CA LEU A 99 -26.97 -6.88 -1.57
C LEU A 99 -28.25 -6.92 -2.42
N ASP A 100 -28.40 -7.93 -3.27
CA ASP A 100 -29.62 -8.12 -4.06
C ASP A 100 -30.81 -8.51 -3.18
N GLY A 101 -30.59 -9.34 -2.15
CA GLY A 101 -31.59 -9.61 -1.12
C GLY A 101 -32.00 -8.36 -0.33
N ILE A 102 -31.03 -7.52 0.08
CA ILE A 102 -31.30 -6.22 0.71
C ILE A 102 -32.14 -5.34 -0.22
N ARG A 103 -31.78 -5.25 -1.50
CA ARG A 103 -32.51 -4.47 -2.51
C ARG A 103 -33.93 -4.98 -2.73
N ALA A 104 -34.15 -6.29 -2.64
CA ALA A 104 -35.46 -6.92 -2.79
C ALA A 104 -36.35 -6.85 -1.53
N GLY A 105 -35.84 -6.28 -0.43
CA GLY A 105 -36.56 -6.24 0.85
C GLY A 105 -36.44 -7.51 1.69
N ASN A 106 -35.59 -8.47 1.29
CA ASN A 106 -35.34 -9.74 1.97
C ASN A 106 -33.87 -9.86 2.45
N PRO A 107 -33.39 -8.95 3.33
CA PRO A 107 -31.98 -8.89 3.72
C PRO A 107 -31.47 -10.18 4.38
N ALA A 108 -32.30 -10.83 5.21
CA ALA A 108 -31.91 -12.06 5.91
C ALA A 108 -31.64 -13.22 4.96
N GLU A 109 -32.50 -13.39 3.94
CA GLU A 109 -32.35 -14.44 2.92
C GLU A 109 -31.12 -14.18 2.04
N GLY A 110 -30.91 -12.93 1.61
CA GLY A 110 -29.73 -12.54 0.85
C GLY A 110 -28.43 -12.79 1.62
N VAL A 111 -28.38 -12.42 2.90
CA VAL A 111 -27.21 -12.64 3.77
C VAL A 111 -26.97 -14.14 3.99
N ALA A 112 -28.02 -14.94 4.17
CA ALA A 112 -27.90 -16.39 4.31
C ALA A 112 -27.32 -17.03 3.03
N GLU A 113 -27.82 -16.64 1.86
CA GLU A 113 -27.31 -17.11 0.57
C GLU A 113 -25.86 -16.67 0.35
N GLY A 114 -25.55 -15.40 0.62
CA GLY A 114 -24.19 -14.88 0.57
C GLY A 114 -23.23 -15.65 1.47
N THR A 115 -23.66 -15.98 2.69
CA THR A 115 -22.88 -16.81 3.64
C THR A 115 -22.64 -18.21 3.11
N ARG A 116 -23.66 -18.83 2.50
CA ARG A 116 -23.57 -20.15 1.87
C ARG A 116 -22.59 -20.17 0.69
N ILE A 117 -22.58 -19.12 -0.14
CA ILE A 117 -21.60 -18.98 -1.23
C ILE A 117 -20.21 -18.77 -0.64
N LEU A 118 -20.08 -17.90 0.37
CA LEU A 118 -18.79 -17.56 0.96
C LEU A 118 -18.12 -18.76 1.64
N SER A 119 -18.87 -19.68 2.27
CA SER A 119 -18.32 -20.91 2.87
C SER A 119 -17.66 -21.85 1.85
N GLN A 120 -18.00 -21.67 0.57
CA GLN A 120 -17.40 -22.41 -0.53
C GLN A 120 -16.10 -21.75 -1.04
N VAL A 121 -15.81 -20.51 -0.64
CA VAL A 121 -14.59 -19.80 -1.00
C VAL A 121 -13.48 -20.14 -0.02
N ILE A 122 -12.32 -20.57 -0.53
CA ILE A 122 -11.15 -20.78 0.33
C ILE A 122 -10.62 -19.43 0.79
N GLY A 123 -10.74 -19.19 2.07
CA GLY A 123 -10.26 -18.01 2.75
C GLY A 123 -9.66 -18.39 4.09
N ARG A 124 -9.27 -17.37 4.85
CA ARG A 124 -8.83 -17.52 6.23
C ARG A 124 -10.04 -17.54 7.15
N GLU A 125 -9.81 -17.87 8.41
CA GLU A 125 -10.75 -17.52 9.47
C GLU A 125 -11.12 -16.03 9.36
N THR A 126 -12.42 -15.75 9.39
CA THR A 126 -12.95 -14.41 9.25
C THR A 126 -13.26 -13.78 10.60
N THR A 127 -13.19 -12.46 10.67
CA THR A 127 -13.69 -11.66 11.79
C THR A 127 -14.55 -10.52 11.25
N PRO A 128 -15.57 -10.07 11.99
CA PRO A 128 -16.26 -8.82 11.65
C PRO A 128 -15.33 -7.60 11.75
N GLY A 129 -14.14 -7.76 12.34
CA GLY A 129 -13.21 -6.67 12.59
C GLY A 129 -13.81 -5.62 13.53
N MET A 130 -13.06 -4.55 13.78
CA MET A 130 -13.57 -3.45 14.61
C MET A 130 -14.87 -2.82 14.07
N PRO A 131 -15.09 -2.66 12.74
CA PRO A 131 -16.34 -2.11 12.24
C PRO A 131 -17.59 -2.93 12.60
N GLY A 132 -17.48 -4.26 12.67
CA GLY A 132 -18.57 -5.12 13.13
C GLY A 132 -18.48 -5.51 14.61
N GLY A 133 -17.68 -4.78 15.41
CA GLY A 133 -17.68 -4.88 16.87
C GLY A 133 -16.59 -5.76 17.51
N ALA A 134 -15.67 -6.35 16.74
CA ALA A 134 -14.57 -7.14 17.32
C ALA A 134 -13.61 -6.25 18.14
N ARG A 135 -13.15 -6.76 19.28
CA ARG A 135 -12.12 -6.09 20.09
C ARG A 135 -10.75 -6.17 19.41
N PRO A 136 -9.82 -5.23 19.67
CA PRO A 136 -8.50 -5.22 19.02
C PRO A 136 -7.68 -6.51 19.19
N ASP A 137 -7.84 -7.22 20.31
CA ASP A 137 -7.22 -8.51 20.63
C ASP A 137 -7.89 -9.71 19.93
N GLU A 138 -9.10 -9.54 19.41
CA GLU A 138 -9.85 -10.59 18.68
C GLU A 138 -9.58 -10.56 17.17
N VAL A 139 -8.86 -9.55 16.68
CA VAL A 139 -8.54 -9.43 15.26
C VAL A 139 -7.32 -10.27 14.88
N ALA A 140 -6.34 -10.39 15.79
CA ALA A 140 -5.20 -11.29 15.64
C ALA A 140 -5.58 -12.70 16.11
N THR A 141 -5.06 -13.74 15.43
CA THR A 141 -5.38 -15.14 15.78
C THR A 141 -4.32 -15.81 16.65
N GLY A 142 -3.05 -15.44 16.50
CA GLY A 142 -1.93 -16.23 17.03
C GLY A 142 -1.82 -17.60 16.36
N GLY A 143 -1.12 -18.52 17.04
CA GLY A 143 -1.06 -19.94 16.69
C GLY A 143 -0.10 -20.32 15.57
N GLU A 144 0.08 -21.63 15.35
CA GLU A 144 1.13 -22.21 14.49
C GLU A 144 0.89 -22.06 12.97
N SER A 145 -0.34 -21.77 12.53
CA SER A 145 -0.67 -21.69 11.11
C SER A 145 -0.63 -20.26 10.55
N GLY A 146 -0.70 -19.25 11.42
CA GLY A 146 -0.81 -17.84 11.06
C GLY A 146 -1.90 -17.52 10.05
N ASN A 147 -2.97 -18.32 10.01
CA ASN A 147 -4.02 -18.25 9.00
C ASN A 147 -3.47 -18.29 7.55
N ILE A 148 -2.42 -19.04 7.28
CA ILE A 148 -1.88 -19.15 5.93
C ILE A 148 -2.81 -20.00 5.04
N GLY A 149 -3.39 -21.06 5.61
CA GLY A 149 -4.29 -22.03 4.99
C GLY A 149 -4.41 -23.29 5.85
N ASP A 150 -4.97 -24.37 5.30
CA ASP A 150 -5.04 -25.65 6.01
C ASP A 150 -3.64 -26.26 6.09
N ARG A 151 -3.12 -26.52 7.30
CA ARG A 151 -1.80 -27.13 7.47
C ARG A 151 -1.84 -28.56 6.93
N ILE A 152 -0.93 -28.86 6.02
CA ILE A 152 -0.74 -30.21 5.47
C ILE A 152 0.24 -30.99 6.36
N GLY A 153 1.36 -30.38 6.71
CA GLY A 153 2.42 -31.00 7.50
C GLY A 153 3.80 -30.45 7.16
N ALA A 154 4.82 -30.96 7.84
CA ALA A 154 6.21 -30.64 7.59
C ALA A 154 6.82 -31.56 6.53
N VAL A 155 7.61 -30.99 5.61
CA VAL A 155 8.45 -31.75 4.68
C VAL A 155 9.48 -32.51 5.50
N THR A 156 9.56 -33.84 5.34
CA THR A 156 10.55 -34.65 6.07
C THR A 156 11.68 -35.13 5.17
N ARG A 157 11.45 -35.20 3.86
CA ARG A 157 12.43 -35.65 2.88
C ARG A 157 12.24 -34.93 1.55
N VAL A 158 13.35 -34.60 0.89
CA VAL A 158 13.35 -33.95 -0.42
C VAL A 158 14.31 -34.70 -1.35
N GLU A 159 13.81 -35.13 -2.51
CA GLU A 159 14.58 -35.91 -3.49
C GLU A 159 14.13 -35.50 -4.90
N ASP A 160 15.06 -35.07 -5.76
CA ASP A 160 14.79 -34.63 -7.13
C ASP A 160 13.62 -33.63 -7.25
N GLY A 161 13.53 -32.66 -6.34
CA GLY A 161 12.46 -31.65 -6.31
C GLY A 161 11.09 -32.19 -5.87
N TRP A 162 11.03 -33.42 -5.35
CA TRP A 162 9.85 -33.95 -4.70
C TRP A 162 9.96 -33.80 -3.18
N ALA A 163 8.95 -33.20 -2.57
CA ALA A 163 8.82 -33.08 -1.12
C ALA A 163 7.89 -34.15 -0.57
N PHE A 164 8.35 -34.90 0.43
CA PHE A 164 7.57 -35.90 1.14
C PHE A 164 7.03 -35.32 2.45
N VAL A 165 5.73 -35.48 2.70
CA VAL A 165 5.04 -35.09 3.94
C VAL A 165 4.26 -36.29 4.49
N PRO A 166 4.66 -36.84 5.66
CA PRO A 166 4.02 -38.01 6.25
C PRO A 166 2.67 -37.64 6.89
N GLY A 167 1.72 -38.58 6.93
CA GLY A 167 0.42 -38.40 7.60
C GLY A 167 -0.49 -37.34 6.96
N ALA A 168 -0.08 -36.74 5.84
CA ALA A 168 -0.86 -35.77 5.12
C ALA A 168 -1.99 -36.45 4.32
N ALA A 169 -3.22 -36.00 4.54
CA ALA A 169 -4.41 -36.45 3.81
C ALA A 169 -5.13 -35.26 3.13
N GLY A 170 -5.91 -35.55 2.08
CA GLY A 170 -6.88 -34.60 1.54
C GLY A 170 -6.38 -33.57 0.53
N ILE A 171 -5.23 -33.78 -0.11
CA ILE A 171 -4.76 -32.94 -1.23
C ILE A 171 -5.08 -33.63 -2.55
N SER A 172 -5.54 -32.85 -3.53
CA SER A 172 -5.81 -33.32 -4.89
C SER A 172 -4.90 -32.65 -5.91
N PRO A 173 -4.58 -33.32 -7.04
CA PRO A 173 -4.00 -32.65 -8.19
C PRO A 173 -4.83 -31.42 -8.60
N GLY A 174 -4.17 -30.29 -8.82
CA GLY A 174 -4.78 -28.99 -9.08
C GLY A 174 -4.95 -28.10 -7.85
N ASP A 175 -4.76 -28.63 -6.64
CA ASP A 175 -4.79 -27.80 -5.43
C ASP A 175 -3.67 -26.74 -5.45
N ARG A 176 -3.98 -25.56 -4.90
CA ARG A 176 -2.98 -24.51 -4.66
C ARG A 176 -2.38 -24.74 -3.29
N LEU A 177 -1.08 -24.99 -3.28
CA LEU A 177 -0.29 -25.17 -2.07
C LEU A 177 0.61 -23.96 -1.83
N ARG A 178 1.03 -23.78 -0.59
CA ARG A 178 2.06 -22.83 -0.18
C ARG A 178 3.09 -23.55 0.67
N ALA A 179 4.35 -23.46 0.25
CA ALA A 179 5.49 -23.80 1.09
C ALA A 179 5.85 -22.59 1.94
N GLN A 180 6.06 -22.82 3.23
CA GLN A 180 6.44 -21.84 4.22
C GLN A 180 7.82 -22.25 4.74
N PHE A 181 8.84 -21.50 4.34
CA PHE A 181 10.23 -21.86 4.58
C PHE A 181 10.59 -21.62 6.04
N ARG A 182 11.23 -22.60 6.67
CA ARG A 182 11.69 -22.45 8.06
C ARG A 182 12.88 -21.51 8.18
N GLU A 183 13.76 -21.51 7.18
CA GLU A 183 14.99 -20.71 7.17
C GLU A 183 14.72 -19.21 7.35
N ASP A 184 13.68 -18.68 6.71
CA ASP A 184 13.40 -17.24 6.73
C ASP A 184 11.97 -16.83 7.04
N GLY A 185 11.07 -17.80 7.19
CA GLY A 185 9.65 -17.53 7.33
C GLY A 185 9.04 -16.89 6.08
N ALA A 186 9.69 -16.84 4.93
CA ALA A 186 9.03 -16.46 3.69
C ALA A 186 8.16 -17.63 3.18
N GLY A 187 7.15 -17.31 2.37
CA GLY A 187 6.28 -18.33 1.79
C GLY A 187 6.12 -18.16 0.29
N ARG A 188 6.00 -19.28 -0.42
CA ARG A 188 5.81 -19.32 -1.87
C ARG A 188 4.70 -20.28 -2.27
N GLY A 189 3.78 -19.81 -3.09
CA GLY A 189 2.65 -20.58 -3.58
C GLY A 189 2.94 -21.31 -4.89
N PHE A 190 2.36 -22.50 -5.07
CA PHE A 190 2.43 -23.30 -6.31
C PHE A 190 1.16 -24.16 -6.49
N SER A 191 0.99 -24.74 -7.67
CA SER A 191 -0.07 -25.72 -7.93
C SER A 191 0.49 -27.12 -7.74
N ALA A 192 -0.19 -27.97 -6.98
CA ALA A 192 0.12 -29.38 -6.88
C ALA A 192 -0.34 -30.08 -8.17
N VAL A 193 0.51 -30.09 -9.20
CA VAL A 193 0.23 -30.80 -10.46
C VAL A 193 0.58 -32.27 -10.32
N ASP A 194 1.81 -32.55 -9.87
CA ASP A 194 2.31 -33.90 -9.68
C ASP A 194 2.28 -34.28 -8.19
N LEU A 195 1.35 -35.18 -7.85
CA LEU A 195 1.11 -35.67 -6.49
C LEU A 195 1.06 -37.21 -6.49
N ARG A 196 1.73 -37.83 -5.52
CA ARG A 196 1.73 -39.30 -5.32
C ARG A 196 1.51 -39.61 -3.85
N SER A 197 0.78 -40.69 -3.56
CA SER A 197 0.74 -41.25 -2.20
C SER A 197 1.98 -42.10 -1.97
N GLU A 198 2.62 -41.93 -0.82
CA GLU A 198 3.81 -42.70 -0.43
C GLU A 198 3.79 -42.93 1.09
N GLY A 199 3.97 -44.17 1.57
CA GLY A 199 4.18 -44.47 2.99
C GLY A 199 3.18 -43.88 3.99
N GLY A 200 1.89 -43.78 3.65
CA GLY A 200 0.87 -43.16 4.52
C GLY A 200 0.90 -41.62 4.55
N GLY A 201 1.60 -40.99 3.60
CA GLY A 201 1.62 -39.54 3.38
C GLY A 201 1.55 -39.20 1.90
N ILE A 202 2.02 -37.99 1.57
CA ILE A 202 2.04 -37.49 0.19
C ILE A 202 3.45 -37.09 -0.23
N ARG A 203 3.74 -37.30 -1.51
CA ARG A 203 4.91 -36.77 -2.21
C ARG A 203 4.42 -35.82 -3.30
N VAL A 204 4.86 -34.57 -3.25
CA VAL A 204 4.45 -33.53 -4.22
C VAL A 204 5.67 -32.93 -4.90
N LYS A 205 5.60 -32.73 -6.22
CA LYS A 205 6.66 -32.04 -6.97
C LYS A 205 6.56 -30.54 -6.69
N VAL A 206 7.65 -29.96 -6.18
CA VAL A 206 7.74 -28.53 -5.88
C VAL A 206 8.59 -27.84 -6.95
N PRO A 207 8.13 -26.73 -7.56
CA PRO A 207 8.84 -26.08 -8.67
C PRO A 207 10.00 -25.17 -8.21
N PHE A 208 10.40 -25.26 -6.96
CA PHE A 208 11.46 -24.48 -6.35
C PHE A 208 12.08 -25.25 -5.17
N PRO A 209 13.30 -24.89 -4.74
CA PRO A 209 13.95 -25.54 -3.60
C PRO A 209 13.10 -25.45 -2.33
N VAL A 210 13.04 -26.58 -1.61
CA VAL A 210 12.46 -26.74 -0.27
C VAL A 210 13.38 -27.65 0.53
N SER A 211 13.33 -27.53 1.85
CA SER A 211 14.17 -28.27 2.79
C SER A 211 13.32 -29.10 3.77
N PRO A 212 13.85 -30.21 4.30
CA PRO A 212 13.25 -30.85 5.46
C PRO A 212 13.00 -29.84 6.59
N GLY A 213 11.81 -29.90 7.18
CA GLY A 213 11.31 -28.94 8.16
C GLY A 213 10.34 -27.90 7.58
N ASP A 214 10.43 -27.55 6.30
CA ASP A 214 9.51 -26.59 5.68
C ASP A 214 8.07 -27.04 5.80
N LEU A 215 7.15 -26.10 6.01
CA LEU A 215 5.73 -26.41 6.21
C LEU A 215 4.96 -26.26 4.90
N LEU A 216 4.10 -27.23 4.58
CA LEU A 216 3.14 -27.12 3.49
C LEU A 216 1.74 -26.78 4.01
N PHE A 217 1.08 -25.88 3.29
CA PHE A 217 -0.30 -25.48 3.53
C PHE A 217 -1.11 -25.57 2.25
N ARG A 218 -2.37 -26.02 2.34
CA ARG A 218 -3.34 -25.88 1.26
C ARG A 218 -3.98 -24.50 1.34
N VAL A 219 -3.87 -23.74 0.26
CA VAL A 219 -4.33 -22.35 0.16
C VAL A 219 -5.35 -22.13 -0.97
N GLY A 220 -5.72 -23.19 -1.68
CA GLY A 220 -6.74 -23.24 -2.74
C GLY A 220 -6.92 -24.66 -3.29
N GLY A 221 -8.01 -24.97 -4.00
CA GLY A 221 -8.23 -26.30 -4.64
C GLY A 221 -9.50 -27.08 -4.24
N GLY A 222 -9.65 -28.30 -4.77
CA GLY A 222 -10.68 -29.31 -4.40
C GLY A 222 -12.14 -29.02 -4.79
N GLY A 223 -12.58 -29.37 -6.00
CA GLY A 223 -14.01 -29.37 -6.40
C GLY A 223 -14.65 -27.98 -6.64
N ARG A 224 -14.03 -26.90 -6.17
CA ARG A 224 -14.45 -25.49 -6.27
C ARG A 224 -14.25 -24.85 -7.66
N ALA A 225 -13.94 -25.67 -8.67
CA ALA A 225 -13.71 -25.28 -10.06
C ALA A 225 -15.00 -24.85 -10.81
N GLU A 226 -16.18 -25.09 -10.25
CA GLU A 226 -17.45 -24.71 -10.87
C GLU A 226 -17.74 -23.21 -10.79
N ILE A 227 -17.54 -22.58 -9.63
CA ILE A 227 -17.62 -21.11 -9.48
C ILE A 227 -16.61 -20.45 -10.42
N THR A 228 -15.39 -20.97 -10.49
CA THR A 228 -14.35 -20.51 -11.41
C THR A 228 -14.76 -20.62 -12.86
N ARG A 229 -15.23 -21.78 -13.30
CA ARG A 229 -15.64 -22.01 -14.70
C ARG A 229 -16.83 -21.12 -15.06
N ARG A 230 -17.80 -20.98 -14.16
CA ARG A 230 -18.95 -20.11 -14.35
C ARG A 230 -18.55 -18.64 -14.42
N ALA A 231 -17.80 -18.14 -13.44
CA ALA A 231 -17.36 -16.74 -13.42
C ALA A 231 -16.42 -16.42 -14.58
N ARG A 232 -15.53 -17.35 -14.97
CA ARG A 232 -14.69 -17.21 -16.15
C ARG A 232 -15.53 -17.18 -17.43
N LYS A 233 -16.51 -18.06 -17.56
CA LYS A 233 -17.44 -18.07 -18.70
C LYS A 233 -18.29 -16.80 -18.77
N GLU A 234 -18.75 -16.29 -17.63
CA GLU A 234 -19.49 -15.02 -17.53
C GLU A 234 -18.61 -13.81 -17.86
N MET A 235 -17.35 -13.79 -17.39
CA MET A 235 -16.36 -12.76 -17.73
C MET A 235 -15.98 -12.80 -19.21
N GLU A 236 -15.73 -14.00 -19.76
CA GLU A 236 -15.45 -14.20 -21.19
C GLU A 236 -16.67 -13.86 -22.06
N ALA A 237 -17.89 -13.97 -21.53
CA ALA A 237 -19.14 -13.58 -22.18
C ALA A 237 -19.49 -12.09 -22.02
N THR A 238 -18.85 -11.36 -21.11
CA THR A 238 -19.08 -9.93 -20.89
C THR A 238 -18.11 -9.13 -21.76
N PRO A 239 -18.58 -8.35 -22.74
CA PRO A 239 -17.69 -7.50 -23.54
C PRO A 239 -16.97 -6.52 -22.61
N PRO A 240 -15.63 -6.38 -22.69
CA PRO A 240 -14.92 -5.44 -21.83
C PRO A 240 -15.38 -4.01 -22.11
N ASP A 241 -15.53 -3.22 -21.05
CA ASP A 241 -15.59 -1.77 -21.16
C ASP A 241 -14.20 -1.30 -21.59
N GLY A 242 -14.12 -0.68 -22.76
CA GLY A 242 -12.87 -0.58 -23.51
C GLY A 242 -12.96 0.44 -24.62
N ALA A 243 -11.82 0.74 -25.23
CA ALA A 243 -11.70 1.67 -26.33
C ALA A 243 -12.59 1.18 -27.48
N ARG A 244 -13.49 2.05 -27.94
CA ARG A 244 -14.30 1.83 -29.13
C ARG A 244 -13.76 2.68 -30.26
N PHE A 245 -13.57 2.08 -31.42
CA PHE A 245 -13.13 2.76 -32.62
C PHE A 245 -14.19 2.66 -33.71
N LEU A 246 -14.53 3.79 -34.32
CA LEU A 246 -15.32 3.86 -35.54
C LEU A 246 -14.42 4.38 -36.66
N VAL A 247 -14.14 3.53 -37.65
CA VAL A 247 -13.32 3.86 -38.81
C VAL A 247 -14.25 4.12 -39.99
N ALA A 248 -14.41 5.37 -40.38
CA ALA A 248 -15.19 5.76 -41.55
C ALA A 248 -14.25 6.04 -42.74
N VAL A 249 -14.44 5.31 -43.84
CA VAL A 249 -13.70 5.50 -45.09
C VAL A 249 -14.60 6.26 -46.07
N SER A 250 -14.09 7.37 -46.61
CA SER A 250 -14.80 8.23 -47.56
C SER A 250 -13.85 8.64 -48.71
N PRO A 251 -14.36 9.16 -49.84
CA PRO A 251 -13.52 9.61 -50.94
C PRO A 251 -12.46 10.62 -50.45
N GLY A 252 -11.19 10.24 -50.57
CA GLY A 252 -10.05 11.08 -50.18
C GLY A 252 -9.79 11.19 -48.67
N THR A 253 -10.55 10.51 -47.80
CA THR A 253 -10.35 10.58 -46.35
C THR A 253 -10.59 9.27 -45.59
N VAL A 254 -9.82 9.06 -44.54
CA VAL A 254 -10.08 8.05 -43.50
C VAL A 254 -10.26 8.77 -42.18
N THR A 255 -11.42 8.57 -41.55
CA THR A 255 -11.74 9.13 -40.24
C THR A 255 -11.75 8.02 -39.20
N VAL A 256 -11.02 8.19 -38.10
CA VAL A 256 -11.02 7.26 -36.97
C VAL A 256 -11.54 8.01 -35.76
N LYS A 257 -12.72 7.65 -35.29
CA LYS A 257 -13.30 8.15 -34.05
C LYS A 257 -13.00 7.14 -32.94
N ALA A 258 -12.23 7.55 -31.94
CA ALA A 258 -11.85 6.75 -30.77
C ALA A 258 -12.58 7.26 -29.53
N SER A 259 -13.08 6.36 -28.68
CA SER A 259 -13.74 6.72 -27.43
C SER A 259 -13.44 5.74 -26.29
N TYR A 260 -13.31 6.25 -25.07
CA TYR A 260 -13.14 5.45 -23.84
C TYR A 260 -13.72 6.21 -22.65
N GLY A 261 -14.71 5.64 -21.96
CA GLY A 261 -15.46 6.36 -20.93
C GLY A 261 -16.13 7.61 -21.51
N ASN A 262 -15.83 8.78 -20.93
CA ASN A 262 -16.33 10.09 -21.40
C ASN A 262 -15.38 10.80 -22.38
N GLU A 263 -14.22 10.21 -22.69
CA GLU A 263 -13.23 10.80 -23.59
C GLU A 263 -13.50 10.35 -25.03
N GLU A 264 -13.47 11.30 -25.96
CA GLU A 264 -13.69 11.07 -27.38
C GLU A 264 -12.72 11.90 -28.23
N LYS A 265 -12.15 11.29 -29.26
CA LYS A 265 -11.32 11.97 -30.25
C LYS A 265 -11.59 11.50 -31.66
N VAL A 266 -11.43 12.42 -32.61
CA VAL A 266 -11.61 12.17 -34.03
C VAL A 266 -10.30 12.48 -34.75
N PHE A 267 -9.76 11.50 -35.45
CA PHE A 267 -8.59 11.62 -36.31
C PHE A 267 -9.05 11.60 -37.76
N VAL A 268 -8.64 12.60 -38.55
CA VAL A 268 -8.98 12.69 -39.97
C VAL A 268 -7.70 12.69 -40.78
N TYR A 269 -7.56 11.71 -41.66
CA TYR A 269 -6.40 11.55 -42.55
C TYR A 269 -6.83 11.77 -43.99
N ARG A 270 -6.08 12.59 -44.72
CA ARG A 270 -6.24 12.75 -46.18
C ARG A 270 -5.40 11.70 -46.89
N ILE A 271 -5.98 11.07 -47.90
CA ILE A 271 -5.29 10.08 -48.74
C ILE A 271 -5.20 10.59 -50.19
N SER A 272 -4.06 10.39 -50.83
CA SER A 272 -3.78 10.87 -52.18
C SER A 272 -4.24 9.84 -53.22
N GLY A 273 -5.35 10.13 -53.94
CA GLY A 273 -5.80 9.37 -55.11
C GLY A 273 -7.31 9.09 -55.13
N PRO A 274 -7.94 8.93 -56.31
CA PRO A 274 -9.30 8.41 -56.42
C PRO A 274 -9.33 6.91 -56.06
N PRO A 275 -10.45 6.38 -55.49
CA PRO A 275 -10.53 5.00 -55.03
C PRO A 275 -10.56 4.04 -56.24
N GLY A 276 -9.48 3.30 -56.49
CA GLY A 276 -9.45 2.39 -57.63
C GLY A 276 -8.19 1.53 -57.75
N GLY A 277 -8.26 0.33 -57.18
CA GLY A 277 -7.47 -0.84 -57.58
C GLY A 277 -8.19 -2.12 -57.14
N PRO A 278 -8.08 -3.26 -57.86
CA PRO A 278 -8.90 -4.47 -57.63
C PRO A 278 -8.70 -5.16 -56.27
N ALA A 279 -7.79 -4.65 -55.43
CA ALA A 279 -7.48 -5.13 -54.09
C ALA A 279 -8.01 -4.22 -52.96
N GLY A 280 -8.87 -3.24 -53.29
CA GLY A 280 -9.21 -2.11 -52.41
C GLY A 280 -10.50 -2.21 -51.59
N THR A 281 -11.19 -3.33 -51.55
CA THR A 281 -12.36 -3.45 -50.65
C THR A 281 -11.90 -3.76 -49.23
N VAL A 282 -12.39 -3.00 -48.23
CA VAL A 282 -12.35 -3.43 -46.83
C VAL A 282 -12.84 -4.88 -46.80
N PRO A 283 -12.06 -5.83 -46.28
CA PRO A 283 -12.45 -7.22 -46.35
C PRO A 283 -13.65 -7.44 -45.42
N PRO A 284 -14.51 -8.45 -45.67
CA PRO A 284 -15.68 -8.73 -44.84
C PRO A 284 -15.36 -8.92 -43.35
N ASP A 285 -14.12 -9.31 -43.03
CA ASP A 285 -13.57 -9.48 -41.69
C ASP A 285 -12.72 -8.28 -41.23
N GLY A 286 -12.83 -7.12 -41.89
CA GLY A 286 -11.99 -5.95 -41.62
C GLY A 286 -12.06 -5.45 -40.18
N GLU A 287 -13.26 -5.45 -39.57
CA GLU A 287 -13.44 -5.13 -38.16
C GLU A 287 -12.62 -6.06 -37.25
N ARG A 288 -12.65 -7.37 -37.53
CA ARG A 288 -11.89 -8.39 -36.81
C ARG A 288 -10.39 -8.21 -37.00
N GLN A 289 -9.93 -7.94 -38.22
CA GLN A 289 -8.51 -7.72 -38.50
C GLN A 289 -7.95 -6.47 -37.79
N LEU A 290 -8.72 -5.37 -37.74
CA LEU A 290 -8.30 -4.18 -36.98
C LEU A 290 -8.31 -4.44 -35.47
N ALA A 291 -9.31 -5.15 -34.97
CA ALA A 291 -9.38 -5.55 -33.57
C ALA A 291 -8.19 -6.45 -33.17
N GLU A 292 -7.85 -7.44 -33.99
CA GLU A 292 -6.70 -8.33 -33.77
C GLU A 292 -5.35 -7.61 -33.94
N ALA A 293 -5.28 -6.54 -34.73
CA ALA A 293 -4.07 -5.73 -34.92
C ALA A 293 -3.86 -4.69 -33.80
N TYR A 294 -4.90 -4.32 -33.07
CA TYR A 294 -4.80 -3.38 -31.97
C TYR A 294 -3.94 -3.95 -30.83
N ARG A 295 -2.88 -3.21 -30.46
CA ARG A 295 -1.93 -3.52 -29.38
C ARG A 295 -1.75 -2.31 -28.45
N GLY A 296 -2.86 -1.62 -28.20
CA GLY A 296 -2.89 -0.43 -27.35
C GLY A 296 -2.86 -0.76 -25.86
N ASP A 297 -2.63 0.27 -25.06
CA ASP A 297 -2.57 0.18 -23.59
C ASP A 297 -3.98 0.13 -22.95
N LEU A 298 -5.01 0.65 -23.65
CA LEU A 298 -6.41 0.55 -23.22
C LEU A 298 -7.03 -0.78 -23.69
N PRO A 299 -7.87 -1.46 -22.88
CA PRO A 299 -8.59 -2.66 -23.34
C PRO A 299 -9.51 -2.30 -24.51
N LEU A 300 -9.60 -3.14 -25.54
CA LEU A 300 -10.45 -2.89 -26.72
C LEU A 300 -11.87 -3.39 -26.47
N ALA A 301 -12.88 -2.53 -26.61
CA ALA A 301 -14.30 -2.92 -26.56
C ALA A 301 -14.87 -3.26 -27.94
N GLY A 302 -14.37 -2.63 -29.00
CA GLY A 302 -14.82 -2.92 -30.34
C GLY A 302 -14.27 -1.97 -31.41
N VAL A 303 -14.28 -2.46 -32.64
CA VAL A 303 -13.96 -1.67 -33.84
C VAL A 303 -15.13 -1.82 -34.80
N ARG A 304 -15.63 -0.71 -35.32
CA ARG A 304 -16.61 -0.68 -36.41
C ARG A 304 -16.01 -0.01 -37.63
N VAL A 305 -16.30 -0.55 -38.82
CA VAL A 305 -15.84 0.05 -40.09
C VAL A 305 -17.06 0.46 -40.92
N GLU A 306 -17.19 1.76 -41.19
CA GLU A 306 -18.21 2.32 -42.08
C GLU A 306 -17.58 2.75 -43.41
N ILE A 307 -18.22 2.38 -44.52
CA ILE A 307 -17.75 2.75 -45.87
C ILE A 307 -18.78 3.68 -46.48
N ARG A 308 -18.37 4.91 -46.81
CA ARG A 308 -19.21 5.94 -47.43
C ARG A 308 -18.54 6.44 -48.70
N GLY A 309 -18.58 5.65 -49.76
CA GLY A 309 -17.89 5.89 -51.04
C GLY A 309 -16.65 5.00 -51.22
N GLY A 310 -16.25 4.79 -52.48
CA GLY A 310 -15.54 3.62 -53.03
C GLY A 310 -14.23 3.13 -52.37
N PRO A 311 -13.69 1.98 -52.86
CA PRO A 311 -12.65 1.19 -52.20
C PRO A 311 -11.33 1.95 -51.97
N GLY A 312 -10.97 2.19 -50.71
CA GLY A 312 -9.63 2.63 -50.29
C GLY A 312 -8.73 1.44 -49.99
N ALA A 313 -7.42 1.52 -50.29
CA ALA A 313 -6.50 0.41 -50.06
C ALA A 313 -6.50 -0.02 -48.58
N TRP A 314 -6.87 -1.27 -48.31
CA TRP A 314 -7.04 -1.79 -46.95
C TRP A 314 -5.78 -1.64 -46.07
N GLY A 315 -4.60 -1.75 -46.67
CA GLY A 315 -3.31 -1.52 -46.00
C GLY A 315 -3.18 -0.09 -45.43
N ASP A 316 -3.69 0.91 -46.14
CA ASP A 316 -3.65 2.31 -45.71
C ASP A 316 -4.64 2.53 -44.58
N VAL A 317 -5.87 1.99 -44.69
CA VAL A 317 -6.89 2.05 -43.64
C VAL A 317 -6.37 1.45 -42.34
N ARG A 318 -5.75 0.26 -42.42
CA ARG A 318 -5.13 -0.41 -41.26
C ARG A 318 -4.01 0.43 -40.65
N THR A 319 -3.14 1.00 -41.48
CA THR A 319 -2.01 1.82 -41.01
C THR A 319 -2.49 3.08 -40.29
N LEU A 320 -3.45 3.79 -40.87
CA LEU A 320 -4.03 5.01 -40.32
C LEU A 320 -4.83 4.74 -39.04
N PHE A 321 -5.57 3.62 -38.98
CA PHE A 321 -6.20 3.15 -37.74
C PHE A 321 -5.17 2.93 -36.63
N LEU A 322 -4.08 2.19 -36.90
CA LEU A 322 -3.04 1.92 -35.89
C LEU A 322 -2.29 3.18 -35.46
N GLN A 323 -2.20 4.19 -36.34
CA GLN A 323 -1.66 5.50 -35.99
C GLN A 323 -2.61 6.26 -35.04
N ALA A 324 -3.90 6.33 -35.38
CA ALA A 324 -4.93 6.94 -34.54
C ALA A 324 -5.02 6.28 -33.16
N ALA A 325 -5.05 4.95 -33.11
CA ALA A 325 -5.11 4.17 -31.88
C ALA A 325 -3.93 4.47 -30.95
N ARG A 326 -2.68 4.42 -31.48
CA ARG A 326 -1.48 4.76 -30.69
C ARG A 326 -1.48 6.21 -30.21
N GLN A 327 -1.99 7.13 -31.03
CA GLN A 327 -2.08 8.53 -30.65
C GLN A 327 -3.12 8.77 -29.56
N PHE A 328 -4.29 8.13 -29.66
CA PHE A 328 -5.34 8.20 -28.65
C PHE A 328 -4.86 7.69 -27.29
N ASP A 329 -4.23 6.51 -27.25
CA ASP A 329 -3.64 5.96 -26.04
C ASP A 329 -2.61 6.92 -25.46
N ARG A 330 -1.63 7.36 -26.27
CA ARG A 330 -0.58 8.27 -25.83
C ARG A 330 -1.17 9.56 -25.24
N GLU A 331 -2.16 10.15 -25.87
CA GLU A 331 -2.77 11.39 -25.40
C GLU A 331 -3.61 11.20 -24.14
N PHE A 332 -4.32 10.07 -24.01
CA PHE A 332 -5.01 9.69 -22.78
C PHE A 332 -4.02 9.55 -21.61
N TYR A 333 -2.90 8.86 -21.82
CA TYR A 333 -1.84 8.72 -20.81
C TYR A 333 -1.11 10.05 -20.51
N LEU A 334 -0.87 10.88 -21.53
CA LEU A 334 -0.18 12.16 -21.37
C LEU A 334 -1.05 13.25 -20.74
N ALA A 335 -2.38 13.19 -20.88
CA ALA A 335 -3.29 14.04 -20.10
C ALA A 335 -3.08 13.81 -18.59
N GLY A 336 -2.87 12.55 -18.18
CA GLY A 336 -2.44 12.20 -16.83
C GLY A 336 -1.02 12.68 -16.47
N LYS A 337 -0.12 12.87 -17.44
CA LYS A 337 1.24 13.42 -17.21
C LYS A 337 1.31 14.95 -17.20
N ARG A 338 0.35 15.70 -17.78
CA ARG A 338 0.30 17.18 -17.67
C ARG A 338 0.23 17.64 -16.21
N LEU A 339 -0.33 16.83 -15.31
CA LEU A 339 -0.25 17.00 -13.86
C LEU A 339 1.19 17.18 -13.35
N ARG A 340 2.20 16.49 -13.92
CA ARG A 340 3.62 16.66 -13.52
C ARG A 340 4.16 18.06 -13.77
N VAL A 341 3.67 18.76 -14.80
CA VAL A 341 4.19 20.09 -15.17
C VAL A 341 3.51 21.20 -14.38
N GLU A 342 2.21 21.09 -14.07
CA GLU A 342 1.53 22.01 -13.13
C GLU A 342 2.01 21.90 -11.68
N ILE A 343 2.57 20.75 -11.30
CA ILE A 343 3.14 20.53 -9.97
C ILE A 343 4.39 21.41 -9.74
N LEU A 344 5.23 21.62 -10.77
CA LEU A 344 6.54 22.25 -10.65
C LEU A 344 6.50 23.75 -10.25
N PRO A 345 5.58 24.60 -10.76
CA PRO A 345 5.45 25.99 -10.33
C PRO A 345 5.01 26.17 -8.87
N THR A 346 4.36 25.16 -8.28
CA THR A 346 3.75 25.25 -6.92
C THR A 346 4.70 24.94 -5.76
N LEU A 347 5.98 24.65 -6.03
CA LEU A 347 6.99 24.43 -4.98
C LEU A 347 7.36 25.71 -4.22
N ARG A 348 6.83 26.88 -4.62
CA ARG A 348 6.89 28.10 -3.81
C ARG A 348 5.88 27.99 -2.68
N VAL A 349 6.37 27.78 -1.47
CA VAL A 349 5.56 27.68 -0.25
C VAL A 349 4.95 29.06 0.07
N PRO A 350 3.64 29.28 -0.08
CA PRO A 350 3.04 30.58 0.25
C PRO A 350 2.95 30.71 1.77
N GLY A 351 3.56 31.75 2.34
CA GLY A 351 3.32 32.17 3.71
C GLY A 351 4.16 31.50 4.81
N SER A 352 5.19 30.72 4.49
CA SER A 352 6.21 30.28 5.46
C SER A 352 7.55 30.96 5.22
N ARG A 353 8.26 31.31 6.29
CA ARG A 353 9.63 31.85 6.19
C ARG A 353 10.61 30.72 5.85
N PRO A 354 11.39 30.79 4.76
CA PRO A 354 12.57 29.94 4.62
C PRO A 354 13.55 30.26 5.75
N GLU A 355 14.18 29.24 6.33
CA GLU A 355 15.33 29.45 7.22
C GLU A 355 16.61 29.44 6.39
N GLU A 356 17.34 30.56 6.41
CA GLU A 356 18.76 30.58 6.08
C GLU A 356 19.51 30.16 7.34
N GLY A 357 20.04 28.93 7.34
CA GLY A 357 20.80 28.35 8.44
C GLY A 357 22.23 28.00 8.01
N PRO A 358 23.18 27.87 8.95
CA PRO A 358 24.55 27.50 8.64
C PRO A 358 24.61 26.03 8.19
N GLY A 359 25.46 25.74 7.20
CA GLY A 359 25.93 24.37 6.91
C GLY A 359 24.86 23.26 6.86
N THR A 360 25.14 22.14 7.53
CA THR A 360 24.25 20.97 7.67
C THR A 360 23.55 21.05 9.03
N VAL A 361 22.23 20.88 9.05
CA VAL A 361 21.40 20.87 10.28
C VAL A 361 21.00 19.44 10.64
N ILE A 362 21.12 19.10 11.92
CA ILE A 362 20.63 17.86 12.54
C ILE A 362 19.41 18.19 13.41
N PHE A 363 18.26 17.66 13.01
CA PHE A 363 17.04 17.66 13.80
C PHE A 363 17.09 16.51 14.80
N ALA A 364 17.37 16.82 16.06
CA ALA A 364 17.57 15.85 17.13
C ALA A 364 16.25 15.54 17.86
N GLY A 365 15.61 14.42 17.54
CA GLY A 365 14.48 13.87 18.29
C GLY A 365 14.89 13.51 19.71
N CYS A 366 14.25 14.10 20.72
CA CYS A 366 14.65 13.91 22.11
C CYS A 366 13.47 14.04 23.08
N ARG A 367 13.66 13.57 24.31
CA ARG A 367 12.75 13.81 25.43
C ARG A 367 13.07 15.14 26.12
N PRO A 368 12.09 15.77 26.81
CA PRO A 368 12.31 17.01 27.56
C PRO A 368 13.54 16.99 28.49
N GLU A 369 13.78 15.87 29.15
CA GLU A 369 14.88 15.66 30.08
C GLU A 369 16.26 15.51 29.40
N GLN A 370 16.32 15.15 28.12
CA GLN A 370 17.58 14.97 27.39
C GLN A 370 18.18 16.29 26.88
N LEU A 371 17.36 17.35 26.85
CA LEU A 371 17.69 18.62 26.22
C LEU A 371 18.88 19.37 26.81
N PRO A 372 19.15 19.35 28.13
CA PRO A 372 20.38 19.90 28.69
C PRO A 372 21.66 19.25 28.14
N HIS A 373 21.56 18.04 27.59
CA HIS A 373 22.68 17.25 27.06
C HIS A 373 22.90 17.44 25.56
N LEU A 374 22.01 18.15 24.86
CA LEU A 374 22.21 18.45 23.44
C LEU A 374 23.22 19.59 23.25
N PRO A 375 24.07 19.55 22.20
CA PRO A 375 24.91 20.66 21.81
C PRO A 375 24.06 21.93 21.59
N LYS A 376 24.52 23.05 22.15
CA LYS A 376 23.85 24.36 22.02
C LYS A 376 24.42 25.12 20.83
N THR A 377 24.33 24.53 19.64
CA THR A 377 24.84 25.11 18.39
C THR A 377 23.68 25.25 17.39
N PRO A 378 23.77 26.18 16.42
CA PRO A 378 22.72 26.36 15.41
C PRO A 378 22.54 25.15 14.48
N GLU A 379 23.53 24.26 14.40
CA GLU A 379 23.50 23.03 13.62
C GLU A 379 22.67 21.92 14.27
N VAL A 380 22.38 21.98 15.57
CA VAL A 380 21.58 20.95 16.27
C VAL A 380 20.25 21.55 16.73
N VAL A 381 19.17 21.16 16.06
CA VAL A 381 17.81 21.64 16.33
C VAL A 381 17.04 20.59 17.12
N PRO A 382 16.63 20.87 18.37
CA PRO A 382 15.88 19.90 19.17
C PRO A 382 14.46 19.70 18.64
N VAL A 383 14.01 18.45 18.62
CA VAL A 383 12.65 18.04 18.25
C VAL A 383 12.03 17.26 19.40
N VAL A 384 10.99 17.81 20.02
CA VAL A 384 10.30 17.20 21.16
C VAL A 384 8.93 16.71 20.74
N GLU A 385 8.56 15.50 21.12
CA GLU A 385 7.24 14.95 20.83
C GLU A 385 6.14 15.63 21.65
N PHE A 386 5.07 16.07 20.97
CA PHE A 386 3.92 16.74 21.57
C PHE A 386 2.93 15.72 22.13
N THR A 387 3.34 15.05 23.20
CA THR A 387 2.51 14.06 23.90
C THR A 387 1.32 14.73 24.62
N ARG A 388 0.31 13.94 25.01
CA ARG A 388 -0.80 14.42 25.85
C ARG A 388 -0.32 15.04 27.16
N SER A 389 0.77 14.51 27.74
CA SER A 389 1.40 15.07 28.95
C SER A 389 1.95 16.47 28.67
N LEU A 390 2.74 16.62 27.60
CA LEU A 390 3.33 17.91 27.23
C LEU A 390 2.27 18.94 26.81
N ALA A 391 1.19 18.48 26.19
CA ALA A 391 0.07 19.34 25.82
C ALA A 391 -0.70 19.89 27.04
N ARG A 392 -0.68 19.19 28.18
CA ARG A 392 -1.28 19.64 29.45
C ARG A 392 -0.37 20.60 30.20
N ASP A 393 0.93 20.29 30.24
CA ASP A 393 1.94 21.16 30.81
C ASP A 393 3.10 21.37 29.83
N PRO A 394 3.10 22.50 29.09
CA PRO A 394 4.19 22.84 28.18
C PRO A 394 5.38 23.48 28.90
N SER A 395 5.36 23.65 30.23
CA SER A 395 6.48 24.24 30.99
C SER A 395 7.81 23.53 30.76
N PRO A 396 7.87 22.18 30.66
CA PRO A 396 9.11 21.47 30.34
C PRO A 396 9.54 21.68 28.87
N ALA A 397 8.69 22.30 28.04
CA ALA A 397 8.98 22.72 26.67
C ALA A 397 9.01 24.27 26.49
N ALA A 398 8.81 25.08 27.54
CA ALA A 398 8.71 26.54 27.41
C ALA A 398 10.06 27.22 27.08
N ARG A 399 11.18 26.62 27.49
CA ARG A 399 12.53 27.08 27.13
C ARG A 399 12.88 26.86 25.64
N TYR A 400 12.12 26.00 24.96
CA TYR A 400 12.40 25.45 23.63
C TYR A 400 11.76 26.24 22.51
N ALA A 401 10.58 26.81 22.78
CA ALA A 401 9.92 27.74 21.87
C ALA A 401 10.83 28.94 21.52
N ARG A 402 11.70 29.35 22.45
CA ARG A 402 12.62 30.50 22.28
C ARG A 402 13.96 30.13 21.65
N SER A 403 14.34 28.85 21.62
CA SER A 403 15.62 28.37 21.08
C SER A 403 15.52 27.76 19.68
N GLY A 404 14.38 27.95 18.99
CA GLY A 404 14.19 27.47 17.62
C GLY A 404 13.86 25.98 17.47
N GLY A 405 13.52 25.28 18.56
CA GLY A 405 13.16 23.86 18.54
C GLY A 405 11.80 23.58 17.90
N PHE A 406 11.57 22.32 17.49
CA PHE A 406 10.33 21.85 16.89
C PHE A 406 9.52 20.97 17.86
N LEU A 407 8.19 21.08 17.77
CA LEU A 407 7.26 20.11 18.36
C LEU A 407 6.79 19.11 17.30
N ARG A 408 6.94 17.81 17.56
CA ARG A 408 6.49 16.75 16.64
C ARG A 408 5.17 16.15 17.12
N LEU A 409 4.15 16.17 16.28
CA LEU A 409 2.87 15.52 16.60
C LEU A 409 2.99 13.99 16.45
N PRO A 410 2.55 13.21 17.46
CA PRO A 410 2.66 11.76 17.42
C PRO A 410 1.70 11.15 16.38
N PRO A 411 2.13 10.15 15.59
CA PRO A 411 1.23 9.35 14.77
C PRO A 411 0.70 8.08 15.48
N PRO A 412 -0.51 7.61 15.16
CA PRO A 412 -1.51 8.26 14.31
C PRO A 412 -2.36 9.27 15.10
N MET A 413 -2.90 10.27 14.41
CA MET A 413 -4.01 11.09 14.93
C MET A 413 -5.33 10.31 14.83
N LEU A 414 -5.97 10.00 15.96
CA LEU A 414 -7.33 9.45 15.97
C LEU A 414 -8.38 10.58 15.91
N GLU A 415 -9.57 10.27 15.42
CA GLU A 415 -10.67 11.25 15.40
C GLU A 415 -11.05 11.71 16.82
N SER A 416 -10.98 10.81 17.80
CA SER A 416 -11.17 11.11 19.22
C SER A 416 -10.13 12.11 19.78
N ASP A 417 -8.96 12.21 19.15
CA ASP A 417 -7.91 13.15 19.57
C ASP A 417 -8.12 14.55 18.98
N ALA A 418 -8.88 14.67 17.89
CA ALA A 418 -8.93 15.89 17.08
C ALA A 418 -9.35 17.13 17.88
N ALA A 419 -10.37 17.01 18.74
CA ALA A 419 -10.84 18.12 19.56
C ALA A 419 -9.81 18.54 20.62
N PHE A 420 -9.14 17.57 21.25
CA PHE A 420 -8.09 17.84 22.23
C PHE A 420 -6.89 18.53 21.56
N LEU A 421 -6.36 17.93 20.49
CA LEU A 421 -5.22 18.45 19.75
C LEU A 421 -5.49 19.84 19.18
N ARG A 422 -6.69 20.10 18.63
CA ARG A 422 -7.03 21.43 18.11
C ARG A 422 -6.91 22.51 19.19
N ARG A 423 -7.39 22.24 20.41
CA ARG A 423 -7.31 23.19 21.53
C ARG A 423 -5.86 23.37 21.99
N THR A 424 -5.14 22.28 22.23
CA THR A 424 -3.80 22.34 22.83
C THR A 424 -2.72 22.83 21.85
N VAL A 425 -2.83 22.50 20.56
CA VAL A 425 -1.96 23.08 19.53
C VAL A 425 -2.19 24.58 19.40
N THR A 426 -3.45 25.04 19.42
CA THR A 426 -3.77 26.48 19.39
C THR A 426 -3.18 27.22 20.59
N ASP A 427 -3.31 26.64 21.79
CA ASP A 427 -2.73 27.19 23.02
C ASP A 427 -1.19 27.22 22.97
N ALA A 428 -0.55 26.15 22.50
CA ALA A 428 0.88 26.12 22.29
C ALA A 428 1.35 27.21 21.30
N ILE A 429 0.66 27.40 20.17
CA ILE A 429 0.99 28.48 19.22
C ILE A 429 0.91 29.86 19.91
N ARG A 430 -0.14 30.12 20.70
CA ARG A 430 -0.28 31.37 21.48
C ARG A 430 0.86 31.58 22.49
N LYS A 431 1.42 30.49 23.01
CA LYS A 431 2.59 30.48 23.90
C LYS A 431 3.93 30.58 23.17
N GLY A 432 3.93 30.76 21.84
CA GLY A 432 5.12 30.99 21.03
C GLY A 432 5.67 29.75 20.31
N PHE A 433 5.03 28.58 20.44
CA PHE A 433 5.44 27.38 19.72
C PHE A 433 5.00 27.44 18.26
N THR A 434 5.91 27.88 17.40
CA THR A 434 5.62 28.16 15.98
C THR A 434 6.19 27.12 15.02
N ARG A 435 6.97 26.15 15.49
CA ARG A 435 7.69 25.18 14.65
C ARG A 435 7.19 23.76 14.93
N TRP A 436 6.65 23.11 13.91
CA TRP A 436 5.96 21.83 14.08
C TRP A 436 6.37 20.79 13.04
N ILE A 437 6.48 19.54 13.47
CA ILE A 437 6.57 18.37 12.59
C ILE A 437 5.22 17.65 12.61
N VAL A 438 4.64 17.42 11.43
CA VAL A 438 3.33 16.80 11.26
C VAL A 438 3.47 15.39 10.70
N SER A 439 2.88 14.42 11.40
CA SER A 439 3.09 12.99 11.11
C SER A 439 1.90 12.31 10.43
N ASP A 440 0.80 13.02 10.19
CA ASP A 440 -0.43 12.53 9.55
C ASP A 440 -1.08 13.64 8.73
N ALA A 441 -1.80 13.27 7.67
CA ALA A 441 -2.51 14.24 6.82
C ALA A 441 -3.53 15.08 7.61
N GLY A 442 -4.17 14.50 8.63
CA GLY A 442 -5.13 15.19 9.49
C GLY A 442 -4.51 16.32 10.30
N HIS A 443 -3.22 16.23 10.66
CA HIS A 443 -2.53 17.24 11.46
C HIS A 443 -2.49 18.61 10.77
N PHE A 444 -2.40 18.67 9.44
CA PHE A 444 -2.41 19.93 8.70
C PHE A 444 -3.68 20.75 8.97
N ARG A 445 -4.82 20.10 9.24
CA ARG A 445 -6.08 20.78 9.54
C ARG A 445 -6.06 21.51 10.89
N LEU A 446 -5.16 21.13 11.80
CA LEU A 446 -4.98 21.83 13.08
C LEU A 446 -4.40 23.24 12.88
N PHE A 447 -3.69 23.46 11.76
CA PHE A 447 -3.03 24.73 11.42
C PHE A 447 -3.74 25.52 10.32
N ALA A 448 -4.83 24.98 9.75
CA ALA A 448 -5.54 25.56 8.61
C ALA A 448 -6.15 26.96 8.84
N PRO A 449 -6.61 27.37 10.05
CA PRO A 449 -7.14 28.71 10.26
C PRO A 449 -6.11 29.79 9.87
N ALA A 450 -6.53 30.74 9.01
CA ALA A 450 -5.63 31.69 8.33
C ALA A 450 -4.68 32.50 9.25
N PRO A 451 -5.08 32.94 10.46
CA PRO A 451 -4.15 33.63 11.37
C PRO A 451 -3.04 32.72 11.87
N LEU A 452 -3.34 31.45 12.16
CA LEU A 452 -2.37 30.48 12.69
C LEU A 452 -1.41 30.00 11.60
N ARG A 453 -1.92 29.78 10.39
CA ARG A 453 -1.10 29.25 9.28
C ARG A 453 0.12 30.11 8.94
N ARG A 454 -0.03 31.44 9.03
CA ARG A 454 1.04 32.42 8.77
C ARG A 454 2.05 32.55 9.91
N GLN A 455 1.74 32.00 11.08
CA GLN A 455 2.59 32.06 12.26
C GLN A 455 3.46 30.81 12.42
N VAL A 456 3.25 29.75 11.62
CA VAL A 456 3.89 28.46 11.83
C VAL A 456 4.74 27.97 10.66
N THR A 457 5.82 27.27 11.01
CA THR A 457 6.64 26.46 10.11
C THR A 457 6.27 25.00 10.30
N LEU A 458 5.92 24.32 9.20
CA LEU A 458 5.55 22.91 9.21
C LEU A 458 6.59 22.08 8.46
N ILE A 459 7.00 20.96 9.05
CA ILE A 459 7.80 19.90 8.42
C ILE A 459 6.93 18.64 8.34
N SER A 460 6.84 18.00 7.18
CA SER A 460 6.18 16.69 7.10
C SER A 460 7.12 15.59 7.58
N ASP A 461 6.62 14.67 8.40
CA ASP A 461 7.40 13.53 8.89
C ASP A 461 7.64 12.45 7.81
N HIS A 462 8.57 11.52 8.07
CA HIS A 462 8.91 10.41 7.17
C HIS A 462 7.74 9.47 6.86
N TYR A 463 6.71 9.45 7.72
CA TYR A 463 5.44 8.75 7.50
C TYR A 463 4.54 9.38 6.42
N MET A 464 4.90 10.54 5.89
CA MET A 464 4.10 11.25 4.88
C MET A 464 4.52 10.93 3.44
N TYR A 465 5.52 10.06 3.25
CA TYR A 465 5.86 9.47 1.95
C TYR A 465 6.18 10.52 0.87
N ALA A 466 7.06 11.47 1.19
CA ALA A 466 7.62 12.43 0.22
C ALA A 466 8.64 11.79 -0.74
N PHE A 467 8.24 10.75 -1.50
CA PHE A 467 9.14 9.95 -2.37
C PHE A 467 9.12 10.35 -3.85
N ASN A 468 8.23 11.26 -4.26
CA ASN A 468 8.15 11.75 -5.63
C ASN A 468 7.63 13.20 -5.66
N MET A 469 7.77 13.85 -6.81
CA MET A 469 7.36 15.26 -6.97
C MET A 469 5.87 15.53 -6.69
N GLY A 470 4.98 14.59 -7.01
CA GLY A 470 3.55 14.73 -6.72
C GLY A 470 3.25 14.70 -5.22
N ALA A 471 3.88 13.79 -4.48
CA ALA A 471 3.77 13.75 -3.03
C ALA A 471 4.36 15.02 -2.38
N ILE A 472 5.56 15.44 -2.81
CA ILE A 472 6.23 16.65 -2.32
C ILE A 472 5.33 17.88 -2.55
N ALA A 473 4.76 18.04 -3.75
CA ALA A 473 3.91 19.18 -4.05
C ALA A 473 2.57 19.14 -3.32
N ALA A 474 1.97 17.96 -3.14
CA ALA A 474 0.76 17.80 -2.34
C ALA A 474 1.02 18.25 -0.89
N LEU A 475 2.11 17.78 -0.27
CA LEU A 475 2.52 18.18 1.08
C LEU A 475 2.82 19.68 1.16
N SER A 476 3.47 20.25 0.15
CA SER A 476 3.74 21.69 0.07
C SER A 476 2.46 22.52 0.01
N ARG A 477 1.47 22.12 -0.80
CA ARG A 477 0.14 22.78 -0.85
C ARG A 477 -0.62 22.67 0.47
N MET A 478 -0.46 21.57 1.20
CA MET A 478 -1.01 21.41 2.54
C MET A 478 -0.28 22.30 3.57
N GLY A 479 0.93 22.73 3.26
CA GLY A 479 1.67 23.75 3.99
C GLY A 479 3.03 23.33 4.52
N ALA A 480 3.51 22.13 4.19
CA ALA A 480 4.83 21.68 4.55
C ALA A 480 5.90 22.53 3.82
N THR A 481 6.87 22.98 4.60
CA THR A 481 7.98 23.84 4.16
C THR A 481 9.23 23.02 3.90
N ARG A 482 9.35 21.88 4.60
CA ARG A 482 10.39 20.87 4.46
C ARG A 482 9.78 19.49 4.69
N MET A 483 10.48 18.44 4.29
CA MET A 483 10.02 17.06 4.42
C MET A 483 11.13 16.17 4.95
N ILE A 484 10.86 15.49 6.07
CA ILE A 484 11.63 14.31 6.44
C ILE A 484 11.29 13.22 5.42
N LEU A 485 12.32 12.75 4.72
CA LEU A 485 12.19 11.80 3.64
C LEU A 485 11.95 10.40 4.21
N PRO A 486 11.19 9.54 3.50
CA PRO A 486 10.90 8.18 3.98
C PRO A 486 12.19 7.39 4.18
N VAL A 487 12.27 6.62 5.27
CA VAL A 487 13.45 5.76 5.57
C VAL A 487 13.70 4.74 4.47
N GLU A 488 12.65 4.30 3.77
CA GLU A 488 12.72 3.37 2.64
C GLU A 488 13.06 4.03 1.29
N ALA A 489 13.36 5.34 1.26
CA ALA A 489 13.75 6.02 0.04
C ALA A 489 15.13 5.56 -0.43
N THR A 490 15.20 5.06 -1.68
CA THR A 490 16.47 4.62 -2.26
C THR A 490 17.26 5.82 -2.80
N VAL A 491 18.59 5.72 -2.80
CA VAL A 491 19.46 6.76 -3.37
C VAL A 491 19.07 7.16 -4.81
N PRO A 492 18.76 6.22 -5.74
CA PRO A 492 18.27 6.60 -7.06
C PRO A 492 16.99 7.44 -7.02
N ALA A 493 16.01 7.04 -6.21
CA ALA A 493 14.77 7.80 -6.06
C ALA A 493 15.04 9.20 -5.49
N LEU A 494 15.96 9.32 -4.54
CA LEU A 494 16.40 10.60 -3.98
C LEU A 494 17.11 11.47 -5.02
N ARG A 495 17.95 10.90 -5.89
CA ARG A 495 18.60 11.64 -6.98
C ARG A 495 17.59 12.17 -8.01
N ASP A 496 16.54 11.41 -8.32
CA ASP A 496 15.49 11.82 -9.26
C ASP A 496 14.75 13.09 -8.81
N VAL A 497 14.57 13.26 -7.49
CA VAL A 497 13.94 14.45 -6.90
C VAL A 497 14.95 15.45 -6.33
N GLY A 498 16.22 15.06 -6.19
CA GLY A 498 17.25 15.77 -5.43
C GLY A 498 17.50 17.20 -5.86
N LYS A 499 17.49 17.45 -7.18
CA LYS A 499 17.61 18.80 -7.75
C LYS A 499 16.49 19.76 -7.35
N PHE A 500 15.34 19.22 -6.94
CA PHE A 500 14.19 19.97 -6.44
C PHE A 500 14.10 19.97 -4.91
N LEU A 501 14.85 19.10 -4.24
CA LEU A 501 14.86 18.97 -2.79
C LEU A 501 15.87 19.88 -2.09
N TYR A 502 16.64 20.68 -2.83
CA TYR A 502 17.65 21.57 -2.25
C TYR A 502 17.01 22.53 -1.22
N GLY A 503 17.28 22.30 0.06
CA GLY A 503 16.66 23.01 1.18
C GLY A 503 15.29 22.46 1.65
N LEU A 504 14.64 21.59 0.88
CA LEU A 504 13.35 20.97 1.24
C LEU A 504 13.50 19.61 1.95
N GLY A 505 14.47 18.79 1.53
CA GLY A 505 14.62 17.42 2.04
C GLY A 505 15.43 17.35 3.34
N ILE A 506 14.99 16.49 4.27
CA ILE A 506 15.70 16.09 5.49
C ILE A 506 15.78 14.56 5.49
N ALA A 507 16.97 13.96 5.51
CA ALA A 507 17.10 12.50 5.54
C ALA A 507 17.00 11.98 6.98
N PHE A 508 16.22 10.92 7.21
CA PHE A 508 16.29 10.20 8.48
C PHE A 508 17.64 9.47 8.56
N ALA A 509 18.46 9.81 9.54
CA ALA A 509 19.84 9.36 9.66
C ALA A 509 20.04 8.34 10.77
N TYR A 510 19.32 8.46 11.89
CA TYR A 510 19.52 7.58 13.03
C TYR A 510 18.25 7.41 13.87
N GLY A 511 18.08 6.22 14.45
CA GLY A 511 17.18 5.99 15.57
C GLY A 511 16.22 4.81 15.42
N PRO A 512 15.41 4.52 16.45
CA PRO A 512 14.48 3.39 16.44
C PRO A 512 13.27 3.70 15.57
N VAL A 513 13.26 3.21 14.32
CA VAL A 513 12.13 3.40 13.39
C VAL A 513 11.02 2.40 13.73
N PRO A 514 9.82 2.83 14.15
CA PRO A 514 8.69 1.93 14.35
C PRO A 514 8.38 1.13 13.09
N LEU A 515 8.54 -0.19 13.15
CA LEU A 515 8.31 -1.10 12.02
C LEU A 515 6.83 -1.34 11.78
N MET A 516 6.02 -1.33 12.84
CA MET A 516 4.56 -1.34 12.76
C MET A 516 4.00 -0.45 13.86
N ILE A 517 3.05 0.41 13.50
CA ILE A 517 2.16 1.09 14.44
C ILE A 517 0.75 0.58 14.19
N SER A 518 0.04 0.16 15.23
CA SER A 518 -1.24 -0.53 15.11
C SER A 518 -2.22 -0.13 16.20
N ARG A 519 -3.53 -0.23 15.89
CA ARG A 519 -4.61 -0.26 16.89
C ARG A 519 -4.83 -1.65 17.47
N LEU A 520 -4.38 -2.67 16.76
CA LEU A 520 -4.53 -4.07 17.12
C LEU A 520 -3.52 -4.44 18.18
N LEU A 521 -3.86 -5.49 18.90
CA LEU A 521 -3.00 -6.09 19.89
C LEU A 521 -2.37 -7.36 19.33
N PRO A 522 -1.12 -7.66 19.69
CA PRO A 522 -0.49 -8.93 19.37
C PRO A 522 -1.33 -10.07 19.93
N ALA A 523 -1.33 -11.19 19.24
CA ALA A 523 -1.93 -12.40 19.76
C ALA A 523 -1.20 -12.89 21.03
N SER A 524 -1.83 -13.81 21.75
CA SER A 524 -1.21 -14.56 22.85
C SER A 524 -0.73 -13.72 24.03
N GLY A 525 -1.25 -12.49 24.16
CA GLY A 525 -1.00 -11.63 25.31
C GLY A 525 0.38 -10.98 25.34
N VAL A 526 1.15 -11.03 24.24
CA VAL A 526 2.42 -10.30 24.11
C VAL A 526 2.15 -8.79 24.16
N ARG A 527 2.21 -8.21 25.36
CA ARG A 527 1.96 -6.78 25.60
C ARG A 527 3.23 -5.97 25.86
N GLY A 528 4.34 -6.66 26.08
CA GLY A 528 5.66 -6.09 26.33
C GLY A 528 6.73 -7.17 26.18
N GLY A 529 7.91 -6.79 25.73
CA GLY A 529 9.07 -7.68 25.65
C GLY A 529 9.64 -7.80 24.25
N GLU A 530 10.53 -8.77 24.07
CA GLU A 530 11.18 -9.06 22.79
C GLU A 530 10.53 -10.25 22.09
N VAL A 531 10.42 -10.17 20.77
CA VAL A 531 10.03 -11.26 19.89
C VAL A 531 11.10 -11.44 18.81
N GLU A 532 11.26 -12.66 18.32
CA GLU A 532 12.33 -13.03 17.41
C GLU A 532 11.77 -13.64 16.12
N SER A 533 12.26 -13.20 14.95
CA SER A 533 11.90 -13.83 13.66
C SER A 533 12.71 -15.08 13.38
N PRO A 534 12.34 -15.87 12.36
CA PRO A 534 13.07 -17.09 12.01
C PRO A 534 14.55 -16.92 11.64
N ARG A 535 15.02 -15.71 11.27
CA ARG A 535 16.45 -15.43 11.04
C ARG A 535 17.13 -14.76 12.23
N ALA A 536 16.57 -14.92 13.44
CA ALA A 536 17.06 -14.36 14.69
C ALA A 536 17.08 -12.82 14.77
N GLU A 537 16.34 -12.12 13.91
CA GLU A 537 16.15 -10.68 14.09
C GLU A 537 15.21 -10.41 15.27
N ARG A 538 15.62 -9.50 16.16
CA ARG A 538 14.88 -9.21 17.41
C ARG A 538 14.09 -7.91 17.31
N PHE A 539 12.89 -7.94 17.88
CA PHE A 539 11.97 -6.81 17.90
C PHE A 539 11.41 -6.60 19.30
N ARG A 540 11.33 -5.35 19.74
CA ARG A 540 10.61 -4.98 20.95
C ARG A 540 9.16 -4.67 20.62
N VAL A 541 8.24 -5.31 21.33
CA VAL A 541 6.81 -5.04 21.24
C VAL A 541 6.39 -4.22 22.46
N THR A 542 5.65 -3.15 22.21
CA THR A 542 5.00 -2.36 23.26
C THR A 542 3.51 -2.28 22.93
N ALA A 543 2.65 -2.64 23.87
CA ALA A 543 1.20 -2.57 23.67
C ALA A 543 0.47 -2.06 24.91
N ASP A 544 -0.58 -1.28 24.69
CA ASP A 544 -1.47 -0.74 25.71
C ASP A 544 -2.94 -0.82 25.25
N GLU A 545 -3.87 -0.17 25.93
CA GLU A 545 -5.29 -0.15 25.53
C GLU A 545 -5.57 0.57 24.20
N HIS A 546 -4.61 1.34 23.68
CA HIS A 546 -4.73 2.12 22.45
C HIS A 546 -4.12 1.43 21.23
N GLY A 547 -3.32 0.38 21.44
CA GLY A 547 -2.83 -0.50 20.38
C GLY A 547 -1.44 -1.05 20.65
N SER A 548 -0.66 -1.21 19.59
CA SER A 548 0.70 -1.74 19.69
C SER A 548 1.68 -1.10 18.72
N VAL A 549 2.94 -1.09 19.12
CA VAL A 549 4.08 -0.65 18.32
C VAL A 549 5.14 -1.75 18.35
N VAL A 550 5.71 -2.04 17.17
CA VAL A 550 6.83 -2.96 17.01
C VAL A 550 8.06 -2.16 16.60
N LEU A 551 9.12 -2.24 17.39
CA LEU A 551 10.39 -1.56 17.20
C LEU A 551 11.48 -2.60 16.92
N PRO A 552 12.49 -2.29 16.09
CA PRO A 552 13.67 -3.14 16.00
C PRO A 552 14.47 -3.05 17.31
N SER A 553 15.13 -4.13 17.71
CA SER A 553 16.04 -4.08 18.87
C SER A 553 17.30 -3.25 18.58
N GLU A 554 17.69 -3.12 17.31
CA GLU A 554 18.78 -2.26 16.86
C GLU A 554 18.26 -1.01 16.13
N PRO A 555 18.80 0.19 16.42
CA PRO A 555 18.39 1.41 15.73
C PRO A 555 18.83 1.39 14.26
N PHE A 556 18.06 2.07 13.42
CA PHE A 556 18.51 2.38 12.06
C PHE A 556 19.69 3.36 12.12
N SER A 557 20.68 3.19 11.24
CA SER A 557 21.76 4.15 11.04
C SER A 557 22.12 4.28 9.56
N ALA A 558 22.16 5.51 9.06
CA ALA A 558 22.62 5.88 7.74
C ALA A 558 23.99 6.58 7.77
N SER A 559 24.72 6.56 8.89
CA SER A 559 26.00 7.25 9.05
C SER A 559 27.01 6.87 7.95
N GLY A 560 27.08 5.60 7.58
CA GLY A 560 27.93 5.12 6.47
C GLY A 560 27.53 5.61 5.07
N SER A 561 26.34 6.19 4.91
CA SER A 561 25.78 6.63 3.62
C SER A 561 25.55 8.15 3.53
N LEU A 562 25.97 8.93 4.53
CA LEU A 562 25.74 10.38 4.56
C LEU A 562 26.35 11.10 3.35
N HIS A 563 27.52 10.66 2.89
CA HIS A 563 28.18 11.21 1.70
C HIS A 563 27.31 11.04 0.44
N VAL A 564 26.70 9.86 0.26
CA VAL A 564 25.80 9.58 -0.87
C VAL A 564 24.54 10.44 -0.81
N LEU A 565 23.99 10.66 0.38
CA LEU A 565 22.83 11.54 0.59
C LEU A 565 23.18 13.00 0.26
N ARG A 566 24.38 13.45 0.62
CA ARG A 566 24.90 14.78 0.27
C ARG A 566 25.06 14.96 -1.24
N GLU A 567 25.61 13.97 -1.93
CA GLU A 567 25.68 13.96 -3.40
C GLU A 567 24.30 14.00 -4.06
N ALA A 568 23.28 13.40 -3.42
CA ALA A 568 21.89 13.49 -3.87
C ALA A 568 21.22 14.86 -3.57
N GLY A 569 21.96 15.82 -2.99
CA GLY A 569 21.47 17.17 -2.68
C GLY A 569 20.79 17.31 -1.32
N ILE A 570 20.85 16.28 -0.47
CA ILE A 570 20.26 16.29 0.87
C ILE A 570 21.34 16.69 1.88
N ARG A 571 21.11 17.80 2.57
CA ARG A 571 22.12 18.39 3.47
C ARG A 571 21.78 18.27 4.94
N ASP A 572 20.52 18.08 5.27
CA ASP A 572 20.03 18.06 6.64
C ASP A 572 19.50 16.68 7.01
N PHE A 573 19.61 16.38 8.30
CA PHE A 573 19.40 15.04 8.82
C PHE A 573 18.46 15.07 10.02
N PHE A 574 17.69 14.00 10.21
CA PHE A 574 16.89 13.77 11.39
C PHE A 574 17.46 12.58 12.15
N ALA A 575 17.80 12.77 13.42
CA ALA A 575 18.31 11.73 14.31
C ALA A 575 17.39 11.61 15.52
N ASP A 576 16.76 10.46 15.70
CA ASP A 576 15.93 10.18 16.86
C ASP A 576 16.78 9.60 17.99
N LEU A 577 17.09 10.45 18.97
CA LEU A 577 17.96 10.17 20.11
C LEU A 577 17.16 9.78 21.36
N ARG A 578 15.84 9.63 21.23
CA ARG A 578 14.97 9.23 22.35
C ARG A 578 15.38 7.86 22.87
N GLY A 579 15.64 7.77 24.17
CA GLY A 579 16.04 6.52 24.82
C GLY A 579 17.56 6.35 24.99
N LEU A 580 18.37 7.25 24.44
CA LEU A 580 19.82 7.28 24.65
C LEU A 580 20.19 8.04 25.93
N GLY A 581 21.24 7.59 26.60
CA GLY A 581 21.92 8.32 27.67
C GLY A 581 22.79 9.47 27.15
N PRO A 582 23.26 10.38 28.03
CA PRO A 582 24.04 11.56 27.61
C PRO A 582 25.31 11.27 26.81
N ALA A 583 26.03 10.19 27.14
CA ALA A 583 27.24 9.79 26.43
C ALA A 583 26.92 9.31 25.00
N GLU A 584 25.90 8.47 24.85
CA GLU A 584 25.44 7.94 23.55
C GLU A 584 24.91 9.05 22.64
N ILE A 585 24.22 10.05 23.20
CA ILE A 585 23.80 11.26 22.45
C ILE A 585 25.01 11.95 21.82
N THR A 586 26.09 12.10 22.58
CA THR A 586 27.31 12.78 22.12
C THR A 586 28.00 11.96 21.03
N GLU A 587 28.06 10.64 21.20
CA GLU A 587 28.64 9.72 20.22
C GLU A 587 27.88 9.78 18.89
N VAL A 588 26.54 9.65 18.93
CA VAL A 588 25.69 9.66 17.73
C VAL A 588 25.77 11.00 16.98
N LEU A 589 25.84 12.12 17.68
CA LEU A 589 25.93 13.44 17.04
C LEU A 589 27.35 13.75 16.49
N SER A 590 28.37 13.07 17.00
CA SER A 590 29.75 13.23 16.53
C SER A 590 30.06 12.38 15.29
N ALA A 591 29.35 11.26 15.14
CA ALA A 591 29.42 10.36 13.97
C ALA A 591 28.64 10.92 12.78
#